data_AF-A0A6G0TNM1-F1
#
_entry.id   AF-A0A6G0TNM1-F1
#
_cell.length_a   1.000
_cell.length_b   1.000
_cell.length_c   1.000
_cell.angle_alpha   90.00
_cell.angle_beta   90.00
_cell.angle_gamma   90.00
#
_symmetry.space_group_name_H-M   'P 1'
#
loop_
_entity.id
_entity.type
_entity.pdbx_description
1 polymer ?
#
loop_
_entity_poly.entity_id
_entity_poly.type
_entity_poly.pdbx_seq_one_letter_code
_entity_poly.pdbx_strand_id
1 'polypeptide(L)'
;MARLLGCDFNINTLSTKFDDIDVFLNPAHMVKLVRNAFGDKDTFLDSDNNLINFNLVKRLLILQEKKGCHLANKLRKNHIFFFKQKMKVKLASQLLSQSVADALKFCKCNLGLKEFSEVDGTVKCIEMFNDGFDIFNSRFVRCFGKKRAIYNENIKELIEFTNLMTTYIIGLNVKKKDNFIPVLESNRKTGFLGFIVSLNSALLL
;
A
#
# COMPACT_ATOMS: atom_id res chain seq x y z
N MET A 1 19.51 0.03 16.33
CA MET A 1 18.84 0.57 17.53
C MET A 1 17.79 -0.41 18.04
N ALA A 2 16.69 -0.70 17.32
CA ALA A 2 15.68 -1.67 17.75
C ALA A 2 16.24 -3.08 18.09
N ARG A 3 17.21 -3.58 17.30
CA ARG A 3 17.90 -4.85 17.58
C ARG A 3 18.69 -4.88 18.89
N LEU A 4 19.20 -3.74 19.34
CA LEU A 4 19.90 -3.66 20.63
C LEU A 4 18.93 -3.71 21.81
N LEU A 5 17.64 -3.45 21.55
CA LEU A 5 16.57 -3.52 22.55
C LEU A 5 15.87 -4.89 22.54
N GLY A 6 16.24 -5.82 21.66
CA GLY A 6 15.63 -7.17 21.59
C GLY A 6 14.58 -7.35 20.50
N CYS A 7 14.24 -6.32 19.73
CA CYS A 7 13.38 -6.47 18.55
C CYS A 7 14.16 -6.99 17.33
N ASP A 8 13.49 -7.75 16.47
CA ASP A 8 14.06 -8.14 15.18
C ASP A 8 13.03 -7.89 14.07
N PHE A 9 13.42 -7.12 13.06
CA PHE A 9 12.56 -6.80 11.92
C PHE A 9 12.91 -7.62 10.69
N ASN A 10 13.71 -8.68 10.84
CA ASN A 10 13.79 -9.73 9.84
C ASN A 10 12.49 -10.54 9.85
N ILE A 11 11.97 -10.84 8.67
CA ILE A 11 10.65 -11.49 8.50
C ILE A 11 10.60 -12.87 9.17
N ASN A 12 11.68 -13.65 9.06
CA ASN A 12 11.76 -15.01 9.58
C ASN A 12 11.88 -15.08 11.11
N THR A 13 12.34 -13.99 11.73
CA THR A 13 12.62 -13.89 13.17
C THR A 13 11.88 -12.70 13.77
N LEU A 14 10.73 -12.33 13.18
CA LEU A 14 10.05 -11.08 13.47
C LEU A 14 9.67 -11.00 14.96
N SER A 15 10.24 -10.02 15.65
CA SER A 15 9.90 -9.64 17.02
C SER A 15 9.70 -8.14 17.07
N THR A 16 8.48 -7.71 17.37
CA THR A 16 8.07 -6.30 17.35
C THR A 16 7.88 -5.72 18.75
N LYS A 17 8.32 -6.43 19.79
CA LYS A 17 8.16 -6.07 21.20
C LYS A 17 9.46 -6.28 21.96
N PHE A 18 9.69 -5.44 22.96
CA PHE A 18 10.75 -5.62 23.95
C PHE A 18 10.28 -5.12 25.31
N ASP A 19 10.55 -5.83 26.40
CA ASP A 19 10.20 -5.42 27.78
C ASP A 19 8.76 -4.86 27.91
N ASP A 20 7.77 -5.55 27.33
CA ASP A 20 6.36 -5.13 27.29
C ASP A 20 6.04 -3.83 26.52
N ILE A 21 6.99 -3.36 25.71
CA ILE A 21 6.84 -2.20 24.82
C ILE A 21 6.71 -2.67 23.37
N ASP A 22 5.57 -2.37 22.76
CA ASP A 22 5.32 -2.64 21.33
C ASP A 22 5.89 -1.54 20.43
N VAL A 23 6.51 -1.94 19.32
CA VAL A 23 7.21 -1.02 18.42
C VAL A 23 6.42 -0.79 17.13
N PHE A 24 5.93 0.44 16.97
CA PHE A 24 5.27 0.89 15.75
C PHE A 24 6.18 1.77 14.89
N LEU A 25 6.15 1.50 13.59
CA LEU A 25 6.69 2.41 12.58
C LEU A 25 5.57 3.33 12.10
N ASN A 26 5.83 4.63 12.03
CA ASN A 26 4.83 5.65 11.71
C ASN A 26 4.11 5.34 10.37
N PRO A 27 2.81 4.97 10.38
CA PRO A 27 2.09 4.53 9.20
C PRO A 27 2.00 5.60 8.10
N ALA A 28 1.88 6.88 8.49
CA ALA A 28 1.87 8.00 7.55
C ALA A 28 3.21 8.13 6.79
N HIS A 29 4.32 7.75 7.42
CA HIS A 29 5.61 7.67 6.75
C HIS A 29 5.74 6.42 5.89
N MET A 30 5.22 5.28 6.33
CA MET A 30 5.29 4.03 5.58
C MET A 30 4.51 4.12 4.25
N VAL A 31 3.29 4.65 4.26
CA VAL A 31 2.50 4.85 3.02
C VAL A 31 3.18 5.81 2.05
N LYS A 32 3.87 6.84 2.53
CA LYS A 32 4.68 7.73 1.68
C LYS A 32 5.81 6.97 1.00
N LEU A 33 6.52 6.12 1.74
CA LEU A 33 7.64 5.33 1.20
C LEU A 33 7.14 4.32 0.17
N VAL A 34 6.01 3.66 0.42
CA VAL A 34 5.34 2.78 -0.55
C VAL A 34 4.98 3.54 -1.82
N ARG A 35 4.29 4.70 -1.71
CA ARG A 35 3.97 5.54 -2.88
C ARG A 35 5.24 5.93 -3.65
N ASN A 36 6.28 6.35 -2.94
CA ASN A 36 7.53 6.77 -3.56
C ASN A 36 8.19 5.60 -4.32
N ALA A 37 8.18 4.39 -3.74
CA ALA A 37 8.65 3.21 -4.43
C ALA A 37 7.78 2.92 -5.67
N PHE A 38 6.46 2.97 -5.53
CA PHE A 38 5.51 2.72 -6.61
C PHE A 38 5.72 3.66 -7.80
N GLY A 39 5.85 4.96 -7.54
CA GLY A 39 6.07 5.97 -8.58
C GLY A 39 7.51 6.04 -9.13
N ASP A 40 8.54 5.80 -8.30
CA ASP A 40 9.94 5.90 -8.75
C ASP A 40 10.41 4.64 -9.50
N LYS A 41 9.77 3.48 -9.29
CA LYS A 41 10.17 2.19 -9.89
C LYS A 41 9.32 1.78 -11.08
N ASP A 42 8.21 2.49 -11.31
CA ASP A 42 7.18 2.29 -12.34
C ASP A 42 6.50 0.92 -12.37
N THR A 43 7.23 -0.19 -12.18
CA THR A 43 6.72 -1.56 -12.29
C THR A 43 7.14 -2.46 -11.13
N PHE A 44 6.19 -3.25 -10.64
CA PHE A 44 6.35 -4.34 -9.67
C PHE A 44 5.68 -5.60 -10.22
N LEU A 45 6.01 -6.75 -9.65
CA LEU A 45 5.29 -8.01 -9.83
C LEU A 45 4.77 -8.47 -8.48
N ASP A 46 3.55 -9.01 -8.43
CA ASP A 46 3.06 -9.74 -7.26
C ASP A 46 3.48 -11.21 -7.28
N SER A 47 3.05 -11.97 -6.28
CA SER A 47 3.31 -13.41 -6.15
C SER A 47 2.78 -14.23 -7.33
N ASP A 48 1.76 -13.72 -8.02
CA ASP A 48 1.05 -14.40 -9.09
C ASP A 48 1.58 -13.95 -10.47
N ASN A 49 2.72 -13.23 -10.50
CA ASN A 49 3.31 -12.58 -11.66
C ASN A 49 2.41 -11.52 -12.35
N ASN A 50 1.42 -11.00 -11.65
CA ASN A 50 0.63 -9.88 -12.17
C ASN A 50 1.47 -8.60 -12.16
N LEU A 51 1.42 -7.86 -13.26
CA LEU A 51 2.12 -6.60 -13.39
C LEU A 51 1.39 -5.49 -12.62
N ILE A 52 2.12 -4.85 -11.72
CA ILE A 52 1.70 -3.63 -11.02
C ILE A 52 2.39 -2.47 -11.73
N ASN A 53 1.64 -1.63 -12.42
CA ASN A 53 2.17 -0.62 -13.32
C ASN A 53 1.65 0.79 -12.98
N PHE A 54 2.55 1.64 -12.51
CA PHE A 54 2.25 3.04 -12.18
C PHE A 54 1.75 3.84 -13.39
N ASN A 55 2.11 3.43 -14.61
CA ASN A 55 1.65 4.05 -15.84
C ASN A 55 0.12 3.96 -16.03
N LEU A 56 -0.55 2.95 -15.45
CA LEU A 56 -2.01 2.86 -15.49
C LEU A 56 -2.67 3.99 -14.70
N VAL A 57 -2.05 4.42 -13.59
CA VAL A 57 -2.50 5.59 -12.82
C VAL A 57 -2.23 6.89 -13.61
N LYS A 58 -1.11 6.97 -14.34
CA LYS A 58 -0.83 8.09 -15.27
C LYS A 58 -1.89 8.17 -16.38
N ARG A 59 -2.24 7.03 -17.00
CA ARG A 59 -3.29 6.93 -18.03
C ARG A 59 -4.66 7.30 -17.50
N LEU A 60 -5.00 6.88 -16.28
CA LEU A 60 -6.25 7.30 -15.62
C LEU A 60 -6.30 8.83 -15.49
N LEU A 61 -5.22 9.47 -15.06
CA LEU A 61 -5.16 10.93 -15.00
C LEU A 61 -5.39 11.57 -16.39
N ILE A 62 -4.68 11.09 -17.41
CA ILE A 62 -4.81 11.61 -18.79
C ILE A 62 -6.23 11.45 -19.31
N LEU A 63 -6.86 10.30 -19.07
CA LEU A 63 -8.25 10.04 -19.47
C LEU A 63 -9.21 11.04 -18.82
N GLN A 64 -9.07 11.28 -17.51
CA GLN A 64 -9.91 12.22 -16.78
C GLN A 64 -9.71 13.66 -17.27
N GLU A 65 -8.46 14.07 -17.54
CA GLU A 65 -8.16 15.40 -18.09
C GLU A 65 -8.71 15.57 -19.51
N LYS A 66 -8.58 14.55 -20.37
CA LYS A 66 -9.10 14.56 -21.73
C LYS A 66 -10.63 14.62 -21.77
N LYS A 67 -11.30 13.95 -20.85
CA LYS A 67 -12.77 13.94 -20.75
C LYS A 67 -13.34 15.13 -19.99
N GLY A 68 -12.51 15.87 -19.26
CA GLY A 68 -12.96 16.96 -18.37
C GLY A 68 -13.78 16.48 -17.17
N CYS A 69 -13.75 15.17 -16.85
CA CYS A 69 -14.55 14.58 -15.78
C CYS A 69 -13.73 13.60 -14.93
N HIS A 70 -13.96 13.60 -13.62
CA HIS A 70 -13.29 12.71 -12.67
C HIS A 70 -14.18 11.53 -12.28
N LEU A 71 -13.61 10.33 -12.23
CA LEU A 71 -14.28 9.10 -11.79
C LEU A 71 -14.28 9.03 -10.25
N ALA A 72 -14.93 9.99 -9.61
CA ALA A 72 -15.13 10.10 -8.15
C ALA A 72 -13.86 10.04 -7.27
N ASN A 73 -12.66 10.22 -7.85
CA ASN A 73 -11.39 10.22 -7.13
C ASN A 73 -10.72 11.61 -7.09
N LYS A 74 -9.75 11.76 -6.17
CA LYS A 74 -9.02 13.01 -5.93
C LYS A 74 -7.72 13.11 -6.74
N LEU A 75 -7.47 12.20 -7.69
CA LEU A 75 -6.23 12.15 -8.46
C LEU A 75 -6.08 13.40 -9.33
N ARG A 76 -4.90 14.03 -9.28
CA ARG A 76 -4.52 15.25 -10.00
C ARG A 76 -3.04 15.18 -10.39
N LYS A 77 -2.56 16.06 -11.28
CA LYS A 77 -1.14 16.15 -11.70
C LYS A 77 -0.14 16.03 -10.56
N ASN A 78 -0.37 16.71 -9.44
CA ASN A 78 0.51 16.69 -8.26
C ASN A 78 0.67 15.31 -7.61
N HIS A 79 -0.30 14.40 -7.81
CA HIS A 79 -0.23 13.02 -7.31
C HIS A 79 0.73 12.17 -8.13
N ILE A 80 0.85 12.44 -9.44
CA ILE A 80 1.73 11.74 -10.37
C ILE A 80 3.13 12.38 -10.37
N PHE A 81 3.18 13.71 -10.51
CA PHE A 81 4.42 14.49 -10.58
C PHE A 81 4.81 15.02 -9.20
N PHE A 82 4.93 14.10 -8.25
CA PHE A 82 5.07 14.44 -6.83
C PHE A 82 6.51 14.71 -6.38
N PHE A 83 7.50 14.84 -7.28
CA PHE A 83 8.91 14.98 -6.92
C PHE A 83 9.16 16.12 -5.91
N LYS A 84 8.61 17.31 -6.16
CA LYS A 84 8.68 18.47 -5.25
C LYS A 84 7.79 18.34 -4.00
N GLN A 85 6.90 17.35 -3.97
CA GLN A 85 5.91 17.12 -2.91
C GLN A 85 6.00 15.69 -2.35
N LYS A 86 7.20 15.10 -2.40
CA LYS A 86 7.47 13.69 -2.04
C LYS A 86 7.13 13.37 -0.58
N MET A 87 7.17 14.38 0.29
CA MET A 87 6.87 14.28 1.71
C MET A 87 5.40 14.47 2.08
N LYS A 88 4.51 14.86 1.14
CA LYS A 88 3.09 15.09 1.44
C LYS A 88 2.32 13.77 1.56
N VAL A 89 2.02 13.35 2.79
CA VAL A 89 1.23 12.14 3.09
C VAL A 89 -0.13 12.16 2.38
N LYS A 90 -0.81 13.32 2.40
CA LYS A 90 -2.12 13.51 1.77
C LYS A 90 -2.14 13.07 0.30
N LEU A 91 -1.09 13.36 -0.46
CA LEU A 91 -1.00 12.95 -1.87
C LEU A 91 -0.76 11.44 -2.01
N ALA A 92 0.01 10.85 -1.09
CA ALA A 92 0.26 9.41 -1.09
C ALA A 92 -1.02 8.62 -0.77
N SER A 93 -1.74 9.00 0.29
CA SER A 93 -2.98 8.32 0.68
C SER A 93 -4.11 8.53 -0.34
N GLN A 94 -4.17 9.68 -1.02
CA GLN A 94 -5.16 9.90 -2.09
C GLN A 94 -4.85 9.08 -3.35
N LEU A 95 -3.57 8.88 -3.68
CA LEU A 95 -3.15 8.05 -4.81
C LEU A 95 -3.42 6.58 -4.55
N LEU A 96 -3.10 6.09 -3.35
CA LEU A 96 -3.32 4.72 -2.91
C LEU A 96 -4.69 4.55 -2.23
N SER A 97 -5.75 5.11 -2.82
CA SER A 97 -7.09 5.07 -2.24
C SER A 97 -8.03 4.12 -2.97
N GLN A 98 -9.04 3.61 -2.27
CA GLN A 98 -10.10 2.79 -2.87
C GLN A 98 -10.73 3.45 -4.11
N SER A 99 -11.00 4.76 -4.06
CA SER A 99 -11.59 5.49 -5.20
C SER A 99 -10.73 5.46 -6.48
N VAL A 100 -9.39 5.35 -6.36
CA VAL A 100 -8.50 5.20 -7.52
C VAL A 100 -8.56 3.77 -8.05
N ALA A 101 -8.57 2.77 -7.14
CA ALA A 101 -8.76 1.36 -7.50
C ALA A 101 -10.11 1.13 -8.22
N ASP A 102 -11.21 1.70 -7.71
CA ASP A 102 -12.54 1.59 -8.32
C ASP A 102 -12.57 2.27 -9.70
N ALA A 103 -11.93 3.43 -9.86
CA ALA A 103 -11.84 4.11 -11.15
C ALA A 103 -11.08 3.28 -12.18
N LEU A 104 -9.98 2.63 -11.78
CA LEU A 104 -9.21 1.71 -12.61
C LEU A 104 -10.04 0.48 -13.02
N LYS A 105 -10.75 -0.14 -12.06
CA LYS A 105 -11.69 -1.24 -12.31
C LYS A 105 -12.81 -0.81 -13.27
N PHE A 106 -13.38 0.37 -13.08
CA PHE A 106 -14.43 0.92 -13.94
C PHE A 106 -13.96 1.11 -15.38
N CYS A 107 -12.74 1.62 -15.58
CA CYS A 107 -12.14 1.75 -16.91
C CYS A 107 -12.01 0.40 -17.64
N LYS A 108 -11.68 -0.67 -16.92
CA LYS A 108 -11.60 -2.02 -17.48
C LYS A 108 -12.99 -2.64 -17.70
N CYS A 109 -13.82 -2.73 -16.66
CA CYS A 109 -15.04 -3.53 -16.65
C CYS A 109 -16.24 -2.83 -17.28
N ASN A 110 -16.41 -1.52 -17.05
CA ASN A 110 -17.58 -0.78 -17.52
C ASN A 110 -17.35 -0.06 -18.84
N LEU A 111 -16.14 0.48 -19.05
CA LEU A 111 -15.79 1.18 -20.28
C LEU A 111 -15.09 0.28 -21.32
N GLY A 112 -14.62 -0.91 -20.93
CA GLY A 112 -13.97 -1.85 -21.85
C GLY A 112 -12.69 -1.32 -22.51
N LEU A 113 -11.98 -0.39 -21.86
CA LEU A 113 -10.83 0.27 -22.46
C LEU A 113 -9.62 -0.68 -22.47
N LYS A 114 -9.14 -1.03 -23.67
CA LYS A 114 -7.97 -1.91 -23.88
C LYS A 114 -6.72 -1.44 -23.13
N GLU A 115 -6.55 -0.13 -22.94
CA GLU A 115 -5.42 0.44 -22.20
C GLU A 115 -5.35 0.04 -20.73
N PHE A 116 -6.46 -0.48 -20.17
CA PHE A 116 -6.63 -0.89 -18.78
C PHE A 116 -6.89 -2.40 -18.64
N SER A 117 -6.59 -3.21 -19.66
CA SER A 117 -6.83 -4.67 -19.59
C SER A 117 -6.03 -5.35 -18.47
N GLU A 118 -4.81 -4.90 -18.22
CA GLU A 118 -3.85 -5.46 -17.25
C GLU A 118 -3.84 -4.70 -15.91
N VAL A 119 -5.00 -4.20 -15.47
CA VAL A 119 -5.08 -3.33 -14.29
C VAL A 119 -5.16 -4.08 -12.96
N ASP A 120 -5.44 -5.38 -12.97
CA ASP A 120 -5.80 -6.15 -11.79
C ASP A 120 -4.70 -6.14 -10.72
N GLY A 121 -3.44 -6.38 -11.11
CA GLY A 121 -2.31 -6.32 -10.18
C GLY A 121 -2.16 -4.93 -9.55
N THR A 122 -2.33 -3.88 -10.35
CA THR A 122 -2.26 -2.49 -9.86
C THR A 122 -3.39 -2.16 -8.89
N VAL A 123 -4.60 -2.63 -9.17
CA VAL A 123 -5.75 -2.44 -8.28
C VAL A 123 -5.53 -3.19 -6.96
N LYS A 124 -5.17 -4.47 -7.01
CA LYS A 124 -4.85 -5.28 -5.81
C LYS A 124 -3.81 -4.59 -4.94
N CYS A 125 -2.75 -4.05 -5.55
CA CYS A 125 -1.73 -3.28 -4.83
C CYS A 125 -2.31 -2.04 -4.12
N ILE A 126 -3.10 -1.23 -4.83
CA ILE A 126 -3.73 -0.04 -4.26
C ILE A 126 -4.67 -0.40 -3.10
N GLU A 127 -5.49 -1.45 -3.26
CA GLU A 127 -6.44 -1.91 -2.23
C GLU A 127 -5.72 -2.41 -0.98
N MET A 128 -4.68 -3.24 -1.13
CA MET A 128 -3.90 -3.76 0.00
C MET A 128 -3.29 -2.64 0.85
N PHE A 129 -2.70 -1.61 0.22
CA PHE A 129 -2.11 -0.49 0.95
C PHE A 129 -3.14 0.53 1.45
N ASN A 130 -4.29 0.67 0.77
CA ASN A 130 -5.42 1.46 1.27
C ASN A 130 -5.90 0.88 2.61
N ASP A 131 -6.22 -0.41 2.61
CA ASP A 131 -6.82 -1.10 3.75
C ASP A 131 -5.83 -1.17 4.93
N GLY A 132 -4.57 -1.48 4.64
CA GLY A 132 -3.52 -1.47 5.66
C GLY A 132 -3.35 -0.08 6.30
N PHE A 133 -3.45 1.00 5.52
CA PHE A 133 -3.35 2.35 6.06
C PHE A 133 -4.60 2.77 6.83
N ASP A 134 -5.78 2.34 6.38
CA ASP A 134 -7.06 2.63 7.04
C ASP A 134 -7.16 1.97 8.43
N ILE A 135 -6.61 0.76 8.62
CA ILE A 135 -6.49 0.10 9.94
C ILE A 135 -5.77 0.99 10.94
N PHE A 136 -4.63 1.56 10.54
CA PHE A 136 -3.85 2.45 11.39
C PHE A 136 -4.45 3.85 11.59
N ASN A 137 -5.44 4.22 10.78
CA ASN A 137 -6.15 5.48 10.89
C ASN A 137 -7.58 5.28 11.42
N SER A 138 -7.82 4.16 12.10
CA SER A 138 -9.06 3.90 12.82
C SER A 138 -9.21 4.87 14.00
N ARG A 139 -10.46 5.27 14.28
CA ARG A 139 -10.75 6.29 15.31
C ARG A 139 -11.85 5.92 16.27
N PHE A 140 -12.83 5.14 15.82
CA PHE A 140 -14.02 4.86 16.62
C PHE A 140 -14.66 3.52 16.25
N VAL A 141 -15.31 2.89 17.22
CA VAL A 141 -15.95 1.56 17.07
C VAL A 141 -17.14 1.60 16.11
N ARG A 142 -17.80 2.75 15.90
CA ARG A 142 -18.90 2.88 14.92
C ARG A 142 -18.44 3.20 13.49
N CYS A 143 -17.14 3.33 13.24
CA CYS A 143 -16.64 3.47 11.87
C CYS A 143 -16.84 2.16 11.11
N PHE A 144 -16.99 2.26 9.78
CA PHE A 144 -17.24 1.11 8.92
C PHE A 144 -15.95 0.51 8.35
N GLY A 145 -15.98 -0.80 8.11
CA GLY A 145 -14.90 -1.55 7.47
C GLY A 145 -13.57 -1.43 8.21
N LYS A 146 -12.46 -1.36 7.46
CA LYS A 146 -11.09 -1.32 8.00
C LYS A 146 -10.74 -0.04 8.78
N LYS A 147 -11.62 0.97 8.82
CA LYS A 147 -11.47 2.18 9.65
C LYS A 147 -12.07 2.04 11.05
N ARG A 148 -12.72 0.91 11.34
CA ARG A 148 -13.26 0.60 12.65
C ARG A 148 -12.11 0.43 13.65
N ALA A 149 -12.29 0.93 14.87
CA ALA A 149 -11.32 0.68 15.93
C ALA A 149 -11.09 -0.82 16.14
N ILE A 150 -9.91 -1.21 16.60
CA ILE A 150 -9.57 -2.61 16.90
C ILE A 150 -10.24 -3.00 18.23
N TYR A 151 -10.92 -4.13 18.25
CA TYR A 151 -11.60 -4.67 19.44
C TYR A 151 -11.88 -6.17 19.27
N ASN A 152 -12.31 -6.84 20.34
CA ASN A 152 -12.38 -8.30 20.40
C ASN A 152 -13.15 -8.97 19.24
N GLU A 153 -14.21 -8.37 18.72
CA GLU A 153 -15.02 -8.99 17.66
C GLU A 153 -14.35 -8.91 16.27
N ASN A 154 -13.51 -7.90 16.01
CA ASN A 154 -12.86 -7.73 14.71
C ASN A 154 -11.39 -8.18 14.68
N ILE A 155 -10.87 -8.69 15.80
CA ILE A 155 -9.46 -9.11 15.89
C ILE A 155 -9.13 -10.26 14.93
N LYS A 156 -10.09 -11.18 14.70
CA LYS A 156 -9.91 -12.27 13.74
C LYS A 156 -9.69 -11.74 12.32
N GLU A 157 -10.50 -10.76 11.90
CA GLU A 157 -10.34 -10.11 10.58
C GLU A 157 -9.02 -9.36 10.47
N LEU A 158 -8.51 -8.80 11.58
CA LEU A 158 -7.23 -8.12 11.63
C LEU A 158 -6.06 -9.13 11.51
N ILE A 159 -6.14 -10.29 12.16
CA ILE A 159 -5.16 -11.37 12.03
C ILE A 159 -5.13 -11.88 10.59
N GLU A 160 -6.29 -12.18 10.01
CA GLU A 160 -6.41 -12.65 8.62
C GLU A 160 -5.83 -11.61 7.64
N PHE A 161 -6.15 -10.33 7.81
CA PHE A 161 -5.60 -9.27 6.98
C PHE A 161 -4.08 -9.10 7.19
N THR A 162 -3.59 -9.21 8.43
CA THR A 162 -2.16 -9.10 8.74
C THR A 162 -1.36 -10.20 8.06
N ASN A 163 -1.87 -11.43 8.08
CA ASN A 163 -1.28 -12.57 7.37
C ASN A 163 -1.33 -12.36 5.85
N LEU A 164 -2.48 -11.94 5.32
CA LEU A 164 -2.64 -11.63 3.90
C LEU A 164 -1.65 -10.56 3.43
N MET A 165 -1.55 -9.45 4.15
CA MET A 165 -0.64 -8.34 3.84
C MET A 165 0.82 -8.76 3.94
N THR A 166 1.17 -9.57 4.94
CA THR A 166 2.53 -10.07 5.12
C THR A 166 2.93 -10.96 3.94
N THR A 167 2.10 -11.95 3.59
CA THR A 167 2.32 -12.81 2.42
C THR A 167 2.39 -12.01 1.12
N TYR A 168 1.49 -11.04 0.94
CA TYR A 168 1.48 -10.17 -0.22
C TYR A 168 2.79 -9.39 -0.36
N ILE A 169 3.26 -8.75 0.72
CA ILE A 169 4.51 -7.97 0.70
C ILE A 169 5.73 -8.86 0.47
N ILE A 170 5.77 -10.08 1.03
CA ILE A 170 6.85 -11.05 0.78
C ILE A 170 6.92 -11.43 -0.70
N GLY A 171 5.76 -11.64 -1.33
CA GLY A 171 5.65 -11.98 -2.76
C GLY A 171 5.89 -10.81 -3.71
N LEU A 172 5.96 -9.57 -3.23
CA LEU A 172 6.19 -8.41 -4.09
C LEU A 172 7.64 -8.33 -4.56
N ASN A 173 7.79 -8.19 -5.88
CA ASN A 173 9.07 -7.96 -6.52
C ASN A 173 9.11 -6.57 -7.17
N VAL A 174 10.26 -5.90 -7.06
CA VAL A 174 10.48 -4.56 -7.62
C VAL A 174 11.51 -4.63 -8.75
N LYS A 175 11.29 -3.86 -9.81
CA LYS A 175 12.24 -3.78 -10.93
C LYS A 175 13.56 -3.13 -10.50
N LYS A 176 14.68 -3.80 -10.80
CA LYS A 176 16.05 -3.33 -10.60
C LYS A 176 16.87 -3.63 -11.86
N LYS A 177 17.12 -2.58 -12.65
CA LYS A 177 17.69 -2.70 -14.01
C LYS A 177 16.80 -3.61 -14.86
N ASP A 178 17.33 -4.74 -15.33
CA ASP A 178 16.65 -5.68 -16.22
C ASP A 178 15.97 -6.84 -15.48
N ASN A 179 16.18 -6.97 -14.16
CA ASN A 179 15.64 -8.06 -13.36
C ASN A 179 14.65 -7.56 -12.30
N PHE A 180 13.87 -8.48 -11.77
CA PHE A 180 13.02 -8.28 -10.59
C PHE A 180 13.72 -8.88 -9.36
N ILE A 181 13.65 -8.16 -8.24
CA ILE A 181 14.14 -8.64 -6.95
C ILE A 181 13.05 -8.49 -5.89
N PRO A 182 13.05 -9.29 -4.81
CA PRO A 182 12.11 -9.12 -3.72
C PRO A 182 12.15 -7.70 -3.16
N VAL A 183 10.99 -7.11 -2.90
CA VAL A 183 10.90 -5.71 -2.44
C VAL A 183 11.60 -5.51 -1.10
N LEU A 184 11.59 -6.54 -0.26
CA LEU A 184 12.20 -6.56 1.08
C LEU A 184 13.73 -6.68 1.03
N GLU A 185 14.31 -7.09 -0.10
CA GLU A 185 15.76 -7.07 -0.34
C GLU A 185 16.23 -5.80 -1.06
N SER A 186 15.29 -4.97 -1.51
CA SER A 186 15.60 -3.74 -2.21
C SER A 186 15.92 -2.58 -1.27
N ASN A 187 16.54 -1.52 -1.83
CA ASN A 187 16.74 -0.25 -1.12
C ASN A 187 15.43 0.50 -0.82
N ARG A 188 14.26 -0.02 -1.24
CA ARG A 188 12.94 0.57 -1.00
C ARG A 188 12.13 -0.20 0.05
N LYS A 189 12.71 -1.19 0.73
CA LYS A 189 12.04 -2.10 1.66
C LYS A 189 11.33 -1.43 2.85
N THR A 190 11.84 -0.30 3.34
CA THR A 190 11.42 0.26 4.64
C THR A 190 9.92 0.53 4.75
N GLY A 191 9.29 1.07 3.69
CA GLY A 191 7.85 1.32 3.70
C GLY A 191 7.04 0.04 3.86
N PHE A 192 7.43 -1.01 3.13
CA PHE A 192 6.79 -2.32 3.11
C PHE A 192 6.99 -3.05 4.43
N LEU A 193 8.23 -3.11 4.90
CA LEU A 193 8.56 -3.71 6.20
C LEU A 193 7.81 -3.02 7.35
N GLY A 194 7.62 -1.69 7.26
CA GLY A 194 6.88 -0.96 8.26
C GLY A 194 5.40 -1.33 8.34
N PHE A 195 4.75 -1.71 7.24
CA PHE A 195 3.40 -2.26 7.30
C PHE A 195 3.38 -3.61 8.01
N ILE A 196 4.33 -4.52 7.71
CA ILE A 196 4.43 -5.82 8.39
C ILE A 196 4.63 -5.64 9.90
N VAL A 197 5.64 -4.85 10.29
CA VAL A 197 5.99 -4.63 11.71
C VAL A 197 4.83 -4.00 12.47
N SER A 198 4.24 -2.92 11.94
CA SER A 198 3.16 -2.21 12.64
C SER A 198 1.87 -3.03 12.69
N LEU A 199 1.56 -3.86 11.68
CA LEU A 199 0.37 -4.72 11.73
C LEU A 199 0.53 -5.83 12.76
N ASN A 200 1.69 -6.48 12.81
CA ASN A 200 1.98 -7.49 13.84
C ASN A 200 1.97 -6.88 15.25
N SER A 201 2.49 -5.67 15.42
CA SER A 201 2.41 -4.95 16.69
C SER A 201 0.98 -4.60 17.08
N ALA A 202 0.11 -4.29 16.11
CA ALA A 202 -1.30 -4.01 16.38
C ALA A 202 -2.08 -5.22 16.90
N LEU A 203 -1.58 -6.44 16.69
CA LEU A 203 -2.17 -7.67 17.23
C LEU A 203 -1.81 -7.92 18.71
N LEU A 204 -0.83 -7.19 19.23
CA LEU A 204 -0.37 -7.31 20.62
C LEU A 204 -1.08 -6.33 21.57
N LEU A 205 -1.83 -5.36 21.02
CA LEU A 205 -2.66 -4.39 21.74
C LEU A 205 -3.94 -5.04 22.29
#